data_AF-A0A8J2J5M0-F1
#
_entry.id   AF-A0A8J2J5M0-F1
#
_cell.length_a   1.000
_cell.length_b   1.000
_cell.length_c   1.000
_cell.angle_alpha   90.00
_cell.angle_beta   90.00
_cell.angle_gamma   90.00
#
_symmetry.space_group_name_H-M   'P 1'
#
loop_
_entity.id
_entity.type
_entity.pdbx_description
1 polymer ?
#
loop_
_entity_poly.entity_id
_entity_poly.type
_entity_poly.pdbx_seq_one_letter_code
_entity_poly.pdbx_strand_id
1 'polypeptide(L)'
;MAETAAEKATRLAKEKAARIKAAKNSKRRLITVIKKDQADVSRLFEQVPSKALACQIDVFIGSWRESLKELAELDEILLNELDEDDDDFLNQEAAILSDRDELRKDLQIATAKLISIKETLETPTATSTPRRSVGANTSIFESGPGACIRLNDVPLPKFDGTYSDFPDWYNEFVSSVDRNEAYNGTQKLYLLKRCMVGKMQEAMKDVGTDPELYKPTLDGLHKTYFNRRRILAEHFANIVDMPVIKINTIRESVDKVKRAMRGIKVAGIDTPMMSPLIAFLVARKIPEKVRLDWDTSNHDFSTYPTFESMATFLINRSFAFESGSTGPIQNQVS
;
A
#
# COMPACT_ATOMS: atom_id res chain seq x y z
N MET A 1 -32.54 -16.12 36.25
CA MET A 1 -32.87 -17.42 35.65
C MET A 1 -31.57 -18.05 35.20
N ALA A 2 -31.18 -19.19 35.78
CA ALA A 2 -29.93 -19.86 35.44
C ALA A 2 -30.11 -20.66 34.14
N GLU A 3 -29.20 -20.45 33.17
CA GLU A 3 -29.12 -21.25 31.95
C GLU A 3 -28.89 -22.72 32.35
N THR A 4 -29.70 -23.63 31.82
CA THR A 4 -29.60 -25.05 32.17
C THR A 4 -28.33 -25.66 31.56
N ALA A 5 -27.77 -26.69 32.20
CA ALA A 5 -26.56 -27.36 31.69
C ALA A 5 -26.75 -27.90 30.26
N ALA A 6 -27.96 -28.31 29.91
CA ALA A 6 -28.34 -28.77 28.58
C ALA A 6 -28.33 -27.62 27.54
N GLU A 7 -28.80 -26.42 27.89
CA GLU A 7 -28.77 -25.25 27.01
C GLU A 7 -27.33 -24.80 26.75
N LYS A 8 -26.48 -24.81 27.80
CA LYS A 8 -25.06 -24.47 27.67
C LYS A 8 -24.30 -25.46 26.78
N ALA A 9 -24.54 -26.76 26.95
CA ALA A 9 -23.96 -27.81 26.09
C ALA A 9 -24.40 -27.65 24.64
N THR A 10 -25.69 -27.39 24.40
CA THR A 10 -26.24 -27.15 23.06
C THR A 10 -25.61 -25.93 22.39
N ARG A 11 -25.42 -24.82 23.13
CA ARG A 11 -24.78 -23.61 22.61
C ARG A 11 -23.33 -23.85 22.21
N LEU A 12 -22.56 -24.55 23.06
CA LEU A 12 -21.17 -24.90 22.80
C LEU A 12 -21.03 -25.76 21.54
N ALA A 13 -21.88 -26.79 21.40
CA ALA A 13 -21.89 -27.65 20.21
C ALA A 13 -22.19 -26.87 18.93
N LYS A 14 -23.13 -25.91 18.98
CA LYS A 14 -23.48 -25.05 17.84
C LYS A 14 -22.33 -24.10 17.47
N GLU A 15 -21.61 -23.58 18.46
CA GLU A 15 -20.45 -22.72 18.25
C GLU A 15 -19.28 -23.49 17.63
N LYS A 16 -18.97 -24.69 18.14
CA LYS A 16 -17.98 -25.62 17.55
C LYS A 16 -18.33 -25.92 16.10
N ALA A 17 -19.58 -26.32 15.81
CA ALA A 17 -20.01 -26.59 14.43
C ALA A 17 -19.88 -25.38 13.48
N ALA A 18 -20.12 -24.16 13.99
CA ALA A 18 -19.96 -22.94 13.21
C ALA A 18 -18.48 -22.63 12.90
N ARG A 19 -17.58 -22.87 13.85
CA ARG A 19 -16.12 -22.71 13.68
C ARG A 19 -15.55 -23.70 12.67
N ILE A 20 -15.86 -24.99 12.80
CA ILE A 20 -15.51 -26.04 11.81
C ILE A 20 -15.97 -25.61 10.40
N LYS A 21 -17.22 -25.16 10.26
CA LYS A 21 -17.77 -24.75 8.96
C LYS A 21 -17.05 -23.54 8.39
N ALA A 22 -16.72 -22.55 9.22
CA ALA A 22 -15.96 -21.38 8.80
C ALA A 22 -14.55 -21.77 8.33
N ALA A 23 -13.83 -22.58 9.13
CA ALA A 23 -12.49 -23.06 8.81
C ALA A 23 -12.47 -23.89 7.51
N LYS A 24 -13.41 -24.81 7.32
CA LYS A 24 -13.56 -25.57 6.06
C LYS A 24 -13.80 -24.66 4.85
N ASN A 25 -14.61 -23.62 4.99
CA ASN A 25 -14.86 -22.67 3.90
C ASN A 25 -13.63 -21.81 3.57
N SER A 26 -12.92 -21.32 4.58
CA SER A 26 -11.66 -20.57 4.38
C SER A 26 -10.60 -21.44 3.74
N LYS A 27 -10.43 -22.69 4.20
CA LYS A 27 -9.50 -23.67 3.61
C LYS A 27 -9.77 -23.89 2.12
N ARG A 28 -11.04 -24.13 1.74
CA ARG A 28 -11.44 -24.29 0.32
C ARG A 28 -11.10 -23.07 -0.53
N ARG A 29 -11.29 -21.86 0.01
CA ARG A 29 -10.95 -20.61 -0.69
C ARG A 29 -9.44 -20.50 -0.91
N LEU A 30 -8.64 -20.73 0.13
CA LEU A 30 -7.17 -20.67 0.04
C LEU A 30 -6.62 -21.70 -0.94
N ILE A 31 -7.10 -22.94 -0.90
CA ILE A 31 -6.70 -23.98 -1.89
C ILE A 31 -7.00 -23.52 -3.32
N THR A 32 -8.15 -22.86 -3.53
CA THR A 32 -8.52 -22.35 -4.86
C THR A 32 -7.56 -21.23 -5.31
N VAL A 33 -7.18 -20.33 -4.40
CA VAL A 33 -6.21 -19.26 -4.68
C VAL A 33 -4.84 -19.84 -5.00
N ILE A 34 -4.32 -20.75 -4.17
CA ILE A 34 -3.01 -21.37 -4.37
C ILE A 34 -2.97 -22.12 -5.70
N LYS A 35 -4.01 -22.89 -6.05
CA LYS A 35 -4.08 -23.61 -7.34
C LYS A 35 -4.14 -22.66 -8.53
N LYS A 36 -4.84 -21.53 -8.41
CA LYS A 36 -4.87 -20.51 -9.46
C LYS A 36 -3.49 -19.92 -9.66
N ASP A 37 -2.90 -19.44 -8.58
CA ASP A 37 -1.60 -18.82 -8.69
C ASP A 37 -0.56 -19.85 -9.17
N GLN A 38 -0.69 -21.14 -8.80
CA GLN A 38 0.09 -22.26 -9.33
C GLN A 38 0.05 -22.38 -10.84
N ALA A 39 -1.12 -22.25 -11.44
CA ALA A 39 -1.26 -22.19 -12.88
C ALA A 39 -0.57 -20.94 -13.45
N ASP A 40 -0.67 -19.79 -12.78
CA ASP A 40 -0.07 -18.54 -13.24
C ASP A 40 1.47 -18.59 -13.20
N VAL A 41 2.08 -19.08 -12.12
CA VAL A 41 3.55 -19.28 -12.04
C VAL A 41 4.04 -20.30 -13.06
N SER A 42 3.28 -21.39 -13.28
CA SER A 42 3.63 -22.38 -14.31
C SER A 42 3.67 -21.74 -15.70
N ARG A 43 2.68 -20.89 -16.04
CA ARG A 43 2.65 -20.11 -17.30
C ARG A 43 3.77 -19.09 -17.38
N LEU A 44 4.13 -18.44 -16.28
CA LEU A 44 5.24 -17.49 -16.26
C LEU A 44 6.57 -18.20 -16.49
N PHE A 45 6.75 -19.43 -16.00
CA PHE A 45 7.96 -20.22 -16.26
C PHE A 45 8.12 -20.66 -17.73
N GLU A 46 7.07 -20.67 -18.53
CA GLU A 46 7.14 -20.97 -19.97
C GLU A 46 7.68 -19.79 -20.80
N GLN A 47 7.75 -18.59 -20.21
CA GLN A 47 8.25 -17.38 -20.88
C GLN A 47 9.77 -17.29 -20.81
N VAL A 48 10.35 -16.44 -21.68
CA VAL A 48 11.79 -16.19 -21.69
C VAL A 48 12.24 -15.61 -20.34
N PRO A 49 13.21 -16.23 -19.64
CA PRO A 49 13.63 -15.80 -18.32
C PRO A 49 14.20 -14.38 -18.37
N SER A 50 13.67 -13.50 -17.53
CA SER A 50 14.13 -12.13 -17.33
C SER A 50 14.09 -11.77 -15.86
N LYS A 51 14.86 -10.75 -15.44
CA LYS A 51 14.86 -10.29 -14.04
C LYS A 51 13.48 -9.79 -13.57
N ALA A 52 12.72 -9.15 -14.47
CA ALA A 52 11.36 -8.69 -14.19
C ALA A 52 10.40 -9.87 -14.00
N LEU A 53 10.48 -10.87 -14.89
CA LEU A 53 9.67 -12.09 -14.80
C LEU A 53 10.03 -12.90 -13.53
N ALA A 54 11.32 -13.02 -13.20
CA ALA A 54 11.77 -13.67 -11.98
C ALA A 54 11.24 -12.97 -10.72
N CYS A 55 11.21 -11.63 -10.70
CA CYS A 55 10.62 -10.86 -9.60
C CYS A 55 9.10 -11.07 -9.51
N GLN A 56 8.41 -11.08 -10.65
CA GLN A 56 6.98 -11.36 -10.70
C GLN A 56 6.65 -12.76 -10.15
N ILE A 57 7.41 -13.78 -10.56
CA ILE A 57 7.26 -15.16 -10.05
C ILE A 57 7.56 -15.21 -8.55
N ASP A 58 8.56 -14.48 -8.05
CA ASP A 58 8.92 -14.41 -6.63
C ASP A 58 7.77 -13.86 -5.77
N VAL A 59 7.05 -12.84 -6.28
CA VAL A 59 5.86 -12.28 -5.61
C VAL A 59 4.74 -13.32 -5.51
N PHE A 60 4.46 -14.06 -6.59
CA PHE A 60 3.45 -15.14 -6.57
C PHE A 60 3.84 -16.26 -5.61
N ILE A 61 5.09 -16.72 -5.65
CA ILE A 61 5.61 -17.74 -4.73
C ILE A 61 5.54 -17.26 -3.27
N GLY A 62 5.81 -15.97 -3.01
CA GLY A 62 5.64 -15.35 -1.70
C GLY A 62 4.19 -15.38 -1.22
N SER A 63 3.25 -15.03 -2.10
CA SER A 63 1.80 -15.11 -1.83
C SER A 63 1.34 -16.53 -1.47
N TRP A 64 1.81 -17.56 -2.20
CA TRP A 64 1.43 -18.95 -1.87
C TRP A 64 2.02 -19.40 -0.55
N ARG A 65 3.25 -18.99 -0.24
CA ARG A 65 3.91 -19.32 1.02
C ARG A 65 3.07 -18.83 2.19
N GLU A 66 2.55 -17.60 2.11
CA GLU A 66 1.71 -17.05 3.16
C GLU A 66 0.34 -17.76 3.23
N SER A 67 -0.27 -18.01 2.08
CA SER A 67 -1.54 -18.77 2.01
C SER A 67 -1.41 -20.19 2.57
N LEU A 68 -0.25 -20.84 2.41
CA LEU A 68 0.05 -22.16 2.97
C LEU A 68 0.28 -22.12 4.48
N LYS A 69 0.78 -21.01 5.04
CA LYS A 69 0.85 -20.84 6.50
C LYS A 69 -0.55 -20.71 7.09
N GLU A 70 -1.40 -19.87 6.49
CA GLU A 70 -2.79 -19.72 6.91
C GLU A 70 -3.55 -21.05 6.78
N LEU A 71 -3.28 -21.84 5.74
CA LEU A 71 -3.84 -23.19 5.60
C LEU A 71 -3.43 -24.11 6.76
N ALA A 72 -2.17 -24.04 7.22
CA ALA A 72 -1.69 -24.85 8.33
C ALA A 72 -2.37 -24.46 9.66
N GLU A 73 -2.60 -23.17 9.90
CA GLU A 73 -3.35 -22.69 11.07
C GLU A 73 -4.81 -23.19 11.04
N LEU A 74 -5.45 -23.18 9.86
CA LEU A 74 -6.80 -23.71 9.70
C LEU A 74 -6.85 -25.24 9.88
N ASP A 75 -5.84 -25.97 9.43
CA ASP A 75 -5.73 -27.40 9.67
C ASP A 75 -5.64 -27.71 11.16
N GLU A 76 -4.86 -26.94 11.91
CA GLU A 76 -4.75 -27.07 13.36
C GLU A 76 -6.10 -26.81 14.06
N ILE A 77 -6.83 -25.77 13.65
CA ILE A 77 -8.19 -25.51 14.16
C ILE A 77 -9.12 -26.69 13.85
N LEU A 78 -9.08 -27.22 12.62
CA LEU A 78 -9.92 -28.34 12.24
C LEU A 78 -9.58 -29.57 13.07
N LEU A 79 -8.30 -29.94 13.19
CA LEU A 79 -7.85 -31.10 13.97
C LEU A 79 -8.23 -30.99 15.44
N ASN A 80 -8.07 -29.82 16.06
CA ASN A 80 -8.44 -29.59 17.46
C ASN A 80 -9.95 -29.67 17.72
N GLU A 81 -10.78 -29.43 16.69
CA GLU A 81 -12.23 -29.54 16.80
C GLU A 81 -12.76 -30.89 16.29
N LEU A 82 -11.91 -31.79 15.80
CA LEU A 82 -12.31 -33.18 15.55
C LEU A 82 -12.31 -33.98 16.86
N ASP A 83 -13.23 -34.93 16.95
CA ASP A 83 -13.35 -35.80 18.11
C ASP A 83 -12.52 -37.07 17.84
N GLU A 84 -11.51 -37.32 18.70
CA GLU A 84 -10.56 -38.45 18.56
C GLU A 84 -11.24 -39.83 18.63
N ASP A 85 -12.46 -39.89 19.16
CA ASP A 85 -13.25 -41.11 19.37
C ASP A 85 -14.09 -41.53 18.15
N ASP A 86 -14.08 -40.76 17.06
CA ASP A 86 -14.81 -41.09 15.82
C ASP A 86 -13.93 -41.95 14.88
N ASP A 87 -14.43 -43.10 14.43
CA ASP A 87 -13.73 -44.00 13.49
C ASP A 87 -13.33 -43.33 12.15
N ASP A 88 -13.94 -42.18 11.81
CA ASP A 88 -13.63 -41.39 10.62
C ASP A 88 -12.49 -40.37 10.83
N PHE A 89 -11.98 -40.23 12.08
CA PHE A 89 -10.96 -39.25 12.47
C PHE A 89 -9.68 -39.37 11.62
N LEU A 90 -9.09 -40.57 11.54
CA LEU A 90 -7.83 -40.79 10.81
C LEU A 90 -7.95 -40.49 9.31
N ASN A 91 -9.10 -40.80 8.70
CA ASN A 91 -9.35 -40.52 7.29
C ASN A 91 -9.54 -39.03 7.05
N GLN A 92 -10.23 -38.34 7.96
CA GLN A 92 -10.45 -36.91 7.89
C GLN A 92 -9.16 -36.12 8.14
N GLU A 93 -8.35 -36.52 9.12
CA GLU A 93 -7.02 -35.98 9.39
C GLU A 93 -6.10 -36.16 8.17
N ALA A 94 -6.02 -37.37 7.63
CA ALA A 94 -5.20 -37.64 6.46
C ALA A 94 -5.64 -36.81 5.24
N ALA A 95 -6.95 -36.69 4.98
CA ALA A 95 -7.47 -35.86 3.90
C ALA A 95 -7.17 -34.36 4.11
N ILE A 96 -7.23 -33.88 5.36
CA ILE A 96 -6.89 -32.49 5.69
C ILE A 96 -5.42 -32.22 5.40
N LEU A 97 -4.51 -33.12 5.77
CA LEU A 97 -3.07 -32.92 5.62
C LEU A 97 -2.58 -33.14 4.18
N SER A 98 -3.21 -34.06 3.43
CA SER A 98 -2.80 -34.44 2.07
C SER A 98 -2.78 -33.27 1.09
N ASP A 99 -3.86 -32.48 1.03
CA ASP A 99 -3.97 -31.33 0.11
C ASP A 99 -2.85 -30.31 0.32
N ARG A 100 -2.45 -30.08 1.57
CA ARG A 100 -1.40 -29.12 1.92
C ARG A 100 -0.02 -29.62 1.50
N ASP A 101 0.27 -30.89 1.75
CA ASP A 101 1.58 -31.47 1.48
C ASP A 101 1.89 -31.53 -0.03
N GLU A 102 0.87 -31.76 -0.87
CA GLU A 102 0.98 -31.64 -2.33
C GLU A 102 1.36 -30.22 -2.75
N LEU A 103 0.60 -29.21 -2.29
CA LEU A 103 0.87 -27.80 -2.60
C LEU A 103 2.25 -27.34 -2.09
N ARG A 104 2.70 -27.87 -0.96
CA ARG A 104 4.03 -27.58 -0.41
C ARG A 104 5.15 -28.14 -1.30
N LYS A 105 4.98 -29.35 -1.86
CA LYS A 105 5.95 -29.92 -2.81
C LYS A 105 6.03 -29.06 -4.07
N ASP A 106 4.89 -28.61 -4.59
CA ASP A 106 4.85 -27.74 -5.76
C ASP A 106 5.53 -26.39 -5.50
N LEU A 107 5.33 -25.80 -4.31
CA LEU A 107 6.05 -24.60 -3.90
C LEU A 107 7.57 -24.83 -3.88
N GLN A 108 8.02 -25.97 -3.33
CA GLN A 108 9.45 -26.30 -3.32
C GLN A 108 10.02 -26.40 -4.73
N ILE A 109 9.31 -27.09 -5.64
CA ILE A 109 9.71 -27.21 -7.05
C ILE A 109 9.77 -25.83 -7.72
N ALA A 110 8.75 -24.99 -7.53
CA ALA A 110 8.70 -23.64 -8.10
C ALA A 110 9.82 -22.74 -7.56
N THR A 111 10.10 -22.79 -6.25
CA THR A 111 11.21 -22.04 -5.63
C THR A 111 12.57 -22.47 -6.17
N ALA A 112 12.80 -23.78 -6.30
CA ALA A 112 14.05 -24.30 -6.85
C ALA A 112 14.27 -23.85 -8.30
N LYS A 113 13.22 -23.91 -9.13
CA LYS A 113 13.25 -23.39 -10.52
C LYS A 113 13.57 -21.90 -10.57
N LEU A 114 12.94 -21.10 -9.70
CA LEU A 114 13.19 -19.66 -9.64
C LEU A 114 14.65 -19.36 -9.24
N ILE A 115 15.21 -20.12 -8.29
CA ILE A 115 16.62 -19.98 -7.90
C ILE A 115 17.54 -20.28 -9.09
N SER A 116 17.34 -21.38 -9.81
CA SER A 116 18.13 -21.71 -11.00
C SER A 116 18.01 -20.64 -12.11
N ILE A 117 16.84 -20.02 -12.28
CA ILE A 117 16.65 -18.92 -13.23
C ILE A 117 17.41 -17.66 -12.76
N LYS A 118 17.34 -17.32 -11.47
CA LYS A 118 18.10 -16.19 -10.91
C LYS A 118 19.61 -16.41 -11.07
N GLU A 119 20.11 -17.62 -10.82
CA GLU A 119 21.53 -17.98 -11.00
C GLU A 119 21.97 -17.87 -12.47
N THR A 120 21.19 -18.40 -13.42
CA THR A 120 21.53 -18.31 -14.85
C THR A 120 21.54 -16.86 -15.36
N LEU A 121 20.65 -16.01 -14.84
CA LEU A 121 20.60 -14.56 -15.13
C LEU A 121 21.70 -13.74 -14.44
N GLU A 122 22.46 -14.34 -13.51
CA GLU A 122 23.57 -13.70 -12.78
C GLU A 122 24.95 -14.09 -13.33
N THR A 123 25.05 -15.12 -14.18
CA THR A 123 26.34 -15.52 -14.78
C THR A 123 26.81 -14.53 -15.87
N PRO A 124 28.03 -13.96 -15.78
CA PRO A 124 28.64 -13.24 -16.89
C PRO A 124 29.08 -14.27 -17.95
N THR A 125 28.36 -14.35 -19.06
CA THR A 125 28.72 -15.23 -20.18
C THR A 125 30.02 -14.74 -20.81
N ALA A 126 31.14 -15.35 -20.42
CA ALA A 126 32.42 -15.23 -21.11
C ALA A 126 32.42 -16.20 -22.31
N THR A 127 32.27 -15.68 -23.53
CA THR A 127 32.65 -16.40 -24.76
C THR A 127 33.29 -15.45 -25.79
N SER A 128 34.62 -15.41 -25.73
CA SER A 128 35.62 -15.24 -26.82
C SER A 128 35.37 -14.33 -28.04
N THR A 129 36.15 -13.24 -28.13
CA THR A 129 36.89 -12.82 -29.36
C THR A 129 38.15 -12.01 -28.95
N PRO A 130 39.30 -12.11 -29.67
CA PRO A 130 40.55 -11.51 -29.22
C PRO A 130 40.79 -10.08 -29.75
N ARG A 131 41.26 -9.22 -28.82
CA ARG A 131 42.25 -8.13 -28.95
C ARG A 131 42.16 -7.14 -30.14
N ARG A 132 41.99 -5.85 -29.83
CA ARG A 132 43.08 -4.83 -29.94
C ARG A 132 42.78 -3.53 -29.15
N SER A 133 43.85 -2.99 -28.61
CA SER A 133 44.09 -1.75 -27.81
C SER A 133 43.56 -0.45 -28.44
N VAL A 134 43.35 0.70 -27.78
CA VAL A 134 44.27 1.52 -26.94
C VAL A 134 43.44 2.59 -26.18
N GLY A 135 43.77 2.86 -24.91
CA GLY A 135 43.98 4.25 -24.42
C GLY A 135 42.92 4.95 -23.55
N ALA A 136 43.35 5.24 -22.31
CA ALA A 136 43.09 6.44 -21.49
C ALA A 136 42.05 6.36 -20.34
N ASN A 137 42.57 5.90 -19.19
CA ASN A 137 42.51 6.47 -17.83
C ASN A 137 41.16 6.97 -17.27
N THR A 138 40.60 6.26 -16.27
CA THR A 138 40.52 6.77 -14.87
C THR A 138 40.28 5.63 -13.86
N SER A 139 41.05 5.70 -12.77
CA SER A 139 41.11 4.89 -11.53
C SER A 139 40.15 3.72 -11.28
N ILE A 140 40.79 2.56 -11.15
CA ILE A 140 40.37 1.36 -10.42
C ILE A 140 40.17 1.67 -8.93
N PHE A 141 39.04 1.24 -8.38
CA PHE A 141 38.98 0.63 -7.05
C PHE A 141 37.98 -0.54 -7.13
N GLU A 142 38.52 -1.76 -7.19
CA GLU A 142 37.77 -3.00 -6.97
C GLU A 142 37.48 -3.16 -5.47
N SER A 143 36.34 -3.77 -5.12
CA SER A 143 36.24 -4.83 -4.11
C SER A 143 34.79 -5.34 -3.94
N GLY A 144 34.56 -6.65 -4.12
CA GLY A 144 33.59 -7.43 -3.34
C GLY A 144 32.33 -7.97 -4.06
N PRO A 145 31.99 -9.28 -3.90
CA PRO A 145 30.77 -9.90 -4.41
C PRO A 145 29.59 -9.53 -3.49
N GLY A 146 28.87 -8.48 -3.87
CA GLY A 146 27.74 -7.97 -3.09
C GLY A 146 27.03 -6.80 -3.77
N ALA A 147 27.10 -6.71 -5.10
CA ALA A 147 26.42 -5.68 -5.85
C ALA A 147 24.92 -6.01 -5.94
N CYS A 148 24.23 -5.78 -4.82
CA CYS A 148 22.84 -5.39 -4.77
C CYS A 148 22.52 -4.49 -5.97
N ILE A 149 21.44 -4.84 -6.64
CA ILE A 149 20.84 -4.13 -7.76
C ILE A 149 20.99 -2.62 -7.55
N ARG A 150 21.83 -1.99 -8.38
CA ARG A 150 21.82 -0.53 -8.50
C ARG A 150 20.46 -0.16 -9.07
N LEU A 151 19.59 0.29 -8.17
CA LEU A 151 18.34 0.97 -8.46
C LEU A 151 18.68 2.28 -9.19
N ASN A 152 18.96 2.20 -10.48
CA ASN A 152 18.95 3.40 -11.32
C ASN A 152 17.46 3.70 -11.60
N ASP A 153 16.96 4.67 -10.84
CA ASP A 153 15.76 5.51 -11.07
C ASP A 153 14.36 5.01 -10.68
N VAL A 154 14.18 4.38 -9.52
CA VAL A 154 12.93 4.62 -8.77
C VAL A 154 13.17 5.81 -7.84
N PRO A 155 12.47 6.95 -8.03
CA PRO A 155 12.67 8.11 -7.17
C PRO A 155 12.24 7.76 -5.75
N LEU A 156 13.20 7.77 -4.82
CA LEU A 156 12.89 7.61 -3.40
C LEU A 156 11.97 8.74 -2.94
N PRO A 157 10.98 8.45 -2.08
CA PRO A 157 10.04 9.44 -1.62
C PRO A 157 10.77 10.49 -0.76
N LYS A 158 10.51 11.76 -1.05
CA LYS A 158 11.15 12.89 -0.35
C LYS A 158 10.30 13.32 0.84
N PHE A 159 10.95 13.62 1.95
CA PHE A 159 10.31 14.14 3.16
C PHE A 159 10.97 15.42 3.61
N ASP A 160 10.18 16.48 3.68
CA ASP A 160 10.60 17.81 4.10
C ASP A 160 10.20 18.12 5.54
N GLY A 161 9.50 17.22 6.25
CA GLY A 161 9.05 17.43 7.62
C GLY A 161 7.62 17.99 7.73
N THR A 162 6.83 17.94 6.67
CA THR A 162 5.39 18.23 6.68
C THR A 162 4.64 17.11 7.39
N TYR A 163 3.81 17.43 8.40
CA TYR A 163 3.18 16.40 9.22
C TYR A 163 2.13 15.60 8.43
N SER A 164 1.35 16.28 7.60
CA SER A 164 0.29 15.71 6.77
C SER A 164 0.77 14.62 5.82
N ASP A 165 2.00 14.76 5.31
CA ASP A 165 2.58 13.86 4.32
C ASP A 165 3.38 12.72 4.97
N PHE A 166 3.68 12.83 6.26
CA PHE A 166 4.50 11.85 6.98
C PHE A 166 3.92 10.42 6.97
N PRO A 167 2.60 10.19 7.20
CA PRO A 167 2.04 8.84 7.17
C PRO A 167 2.23 8.13 5.83
N ASP A 168 1.97 8.84 4.73
CA ASP A 168 2.10 8.30 3.37
C ASP A 168 3.56 8.04 3.04
N TRP A 169 4.45 9.01 3.31
CA TRP A 169 5.88 8.87 3.15
C TRP A 169 6.47 7.71 3.95
N TYR A 170 6.06 7.57 5.22
CA TYR A 170 6.57 6.52 6.12
C TYR A 170 6.20 5.14 5.61
N ASN A 171 4.95 4.95 5.18
CA ASN A 171 4.49 3.68 4.59
C ASN A 171 5.27 3.34 3.31
N GLU A 172 5.49 4.32 2.43
CA GLU A 172 6.25 4.14 1.20
C GLU A 172 7.73 3.80 1.49
N PHE A 173 8.36 4.51 2.42
CA PHE A 173 9.74 4.29 2.84
C PHE A 173 9.93 2.92 3.50
N VAL A 174 9.03 2.53 4.41
CA VAL A 174 9.07 1.22 5.06
C VAL A 174 8.91 0.10 4.04
N SER A 175 7.97 0.23 3.10
CA SER A 175 7.75 -0.77 2.05
C SER A 175 8.94 -0.94 1.10
N SER A 176 9.64 0.17 0.79
CA SER A 176 10.70 0.19 -0.23
C SER A 176 12.10 -0.05 0.33
N VAL A 177 12.36 0.37 1.58
CA VAL A 177 13.70 0.38 2.18
C VAL A 177 13.75 -0.49 3.44
N ASP A 178 12.84 -0.31 4.41
CA ASP A 178 12.92 -1.00 5.69
C ASP A 178 12.63 -2.51 5.58
N ARG A 179 11.58 -2.88 4.83
CA ARG A 179 11.21 -4.29 4.57
C ARG A 179 12.12 -4.99 3.57
N ASN A 180 13.02 -4.25 2.91
CA ASN A 180 13.95 -4.81 1.96
C ASN A 180 15.18 -5.36 2.70
N GLU A 181 15.31 -6.69 2.74
CA GLU A 181 16.44 -7.39 3.37
C GLU A 181 17.76 -7.27 2.60
N ALA A 182 17.72 -6.81 1.34
CA ALA A 182 18.93 -6.58 0.54
C ALA A 182 19.75 -5.37 1.02
N TYR A 183 19.16 -4.48 1.83
CA TYR A 183 19.85 -3.34 2.41
C TYR A 183 20.33 -3.63 3.84
N ASN A 184 21.61 -3.40 4.09
CA ASN A 184 22.14 -3.40 5.45
C ASN A 184 21.80 -2.09 6.20
N GLY A 185 21.98 -2.06 7.52
CA GLY A 185 21.62 -0.90 8.35
C GLY A 185 22.26 0.42 7.90
N THR A 186 23.52 0.38 7.47
CA THR A 186 24.24 1.55 6.93
C THR A 186 23.63 2.04 5.62
N GLN A 187 23.27 1.14 4.71
CA GLN A 187 22.60 1.46 3.44
C GLN A 187 21.20 2.03 3.69
N LYS A 188 20.43 1.45 4.61
CA LYS A 188 19.11 1.97 5.00
C LYS A 188 19.21 3.37 5.60
N LEU A 189 20.22 3.64 6.45
CA LEU A 189 20.47 4.96 7.01
C LEU A 189 20.91 5.99 5.96
N TYR A 190 21.75 5.58 5.00
CA TYR A 190 22.13 6.42 3.87
C TYR A 190 20.91 6.78 3.00
N LEU A 191 20.05 5.81 2.70
CA LEU A 191 18.81 6.02 1.94
C LEU A 191 17.85 6.93 2.73
N LEU A 192 17.71 6.70 4.04
CA LEU A 192 16.92 7.57 4.92
C LEU A 192 17.38 9.02 4.83
N LYS A 193 18.69 9.29 4.95
CA LYS A 193 19.27 10.63 4.79
C LYS A 193 19.01 11.23 3.42
N ARG A 194 19.03 10.42 2.35
CA ARG A 194 18.77 10.86 0.97
C ARG A 194 17.29 11.20 0.71
N CYS A 195 16.37 10.56 1.44
CA CYS A 195 14.94 10.89 1.40
C CYS A 195 14.63 12.22 2.12
N MET A 196 15.49 12.67 3.03
CA MET A 196 15.27 13.89 3.80
C MET A 196 15.67 15.12 2.99
N VAL A 197 14.78 16.11 2.90
CA VAL A 197 15.00 17.36 2.17
C VAL A 197 14.67 18.58 3.06
N GLY A 198 15.17 19.76 2.69
CA GLY A 198 14.87 21.00 3.39
C GLY A 198 15.27 20.95 4.88
N LYS A 199 14.33 21.29 5.77
CA LYS A 199 14.56 21.31 7.23
C LYS A 199 14.94 19.94 7.81
N MET A 200 14.46 18.85 7.21
CA MET A 200 14.78 17.50 7.68
C MET A 200 16.19 17.07 7.30
N GLN A 201 16.69 17.56 6.15
CA GLN A 201 18.06 17.30 5.75
C GLN A 201 19.04 17.91 6.75
N GLU A 202 18.77 19.12 7.22
CA GLU A 202 19.57 19.80 8.24
C GLU A 202 19.53 19.07 9.58
N ALA A 203 18.33 18.67 10.03
CA ALA A 203 18.15 17.89 11.26
C ALA A 203 18.90 16.53 11.25
N MET A 204 19.18 15.99 10.06
CA MET A 204 19.85 14.70 9.88
C MET A 204 21.36 14.80 9.62
N LYS A 205 21.93 16.01 9.58
CA LYS A 205 23.38 16.21 9.37
C LYS A 205 24.22 15.67 10.51
N ASP A 206 23.74 15.81 11.74
CA ASP A 206 24.48 15.45 12.96
C ASP A 206 24.35 13.96 13.33
N VAL A 207 23.48 13.22 12.64
CA VAL A 207 23.32 11.78 12.84
C VAL A 207 24.54 11.07 12.24
N GLY A 208 25.13 10.12 12.98
CA GLY A 208 26.27 9.32 12.51
C GLY A 208 25.95 8.44 11.29
N THR A 209 26.92 7.62 10.88
CA THR A 209 26.78 6.68 9.73
C THR A 209 26.74 5.22 10.18
N ASP A 210 26.72 4.97 11.48
CA ASP A 210 26.75 3.64 12.05
C ASP A 210 25.42 2.90 11.82
N PRO A 211 25.46 1.59 11.48
CA PRO A 211 24.26 0.80 11.18
C PRO A 211 23.30 0.71 12.37
N GLU A 212 23.83 0.77 13.60
CA GLU A 212 23.07 0.72 14.85
C GLU A 212 22.17 1.96 15.04
N LEU A 213 22.52 3.09 14.41
CA LEU A 213 21.76 4.34 14.50
C LEU A 213 20.52 4.34 13.59
N TYR A 214 20.39 3.40 12.66
CA TYR A 214 19.26 3.36 11.72
C TYR A 214 17.91 3.26 12.42
N LYS A 215 17.71 2.19 13.21
CA LYS A 215 16.42 1.96 13.89
C LYS A 215 16.06 3.09 14.88
N PRO A 216 16.96 3.53 15.78
CA PRO A 216 16.67 4.67 16.66
C PRO A 216 16.30 5.95 15.91
N THR A 217 16.93 6.21 14.77
CA THR A 217 16.64 7.40 13.94
C THR A 217 15.27 7.31 13.29
N LEU A 218 14.93 6.15 12.69
CA LEU A 218 13.63 5.93 12.07
C LEU A 218 12.49 5.96 13.11
N ASP A 219 12.70 5.34 14.27
CA ASP A 219 11.73 5.35 15.37
C ASP A 219 11.56 6.76 15.96
N GLY A 220 12.65 7.53 16.08
CA GLY A 220 12.61 8.93 16.51
C GLY A 220 11.80 9.82 15.55
N LEU A 221 11.97 9.61 14.24
CA LEU A 221 11.13 10.26 13.22
C LEU A 221 9.67 9.87 13.38
N HIS A 222 9.38 8.57 13.48
CA HIS A 222 8.02 8.07 13.65
C HIS A 222 7.36 8.66 14.91
N LYS A 223 8.04 8.65 16.05
CA LYS A 223 7.54 9.22 17.30
C LYS A 223 7.24 10.73 17.20
N THR A 224 8.08 11.47 16.47
CA THR A 224 7.98 12.93 16.38
C THR A 224 6.93 13.37 15.36
N TYR A 225 6.89 12.73 14.19
CA TYR A 225 6.09 13.14 13.05
C TYR A 225 4.79 12.36 12.88
N PHE A 226 4.68 11.14 13.45
CA PHE A 226 3.39 10.44 13.60
C PHE A 226 2.57 11.00 14.77
N ASN A 227 2.52 12.33 14.89
CA ASN A 227 1.72 13.01 15.89
C ASN A 227 0.32 13.29 15.32
N ARG A 228 -0.61 12.40 15.62
CA ARG A 228 -2.02 12.48 15.17
C ARG A 228 -2.64 13.85 15.38
N ARG A 229 -2.36 14.53 16.50
CA ARG A 229 -2.88 15.87 16.79
C ARG A 229 -2.34 16.92 15.81
N ARG A 230 -1.05 16.86 15.48
CA ARG A 230 -0.43 17.81 14.52
C ARG A 230 -0.87 17.53 13.09
N ILE A 231 -0.96 16.26 12.70
CA ILE A 231 -1.48 15.82 11.39
C ILE A 231 -2.91 16.38 11.19
N LEU A 232 -3.77 16.18 12.18
CA LEU A 232 -5.15 16.70 12.14
C LEU A 232 -5.19 18.22 12.08
N ALA A 233 -4.40 18.90 12.93
CA ALA A 233 -4.36 20.36 12.95
C ALA A 233 -3.96 20.95 11.59
N GLU A 234 -3.02 20.32 10.88
CA GLU A 234 -2.59 20.76 9.56
C GLU A 234 -3.67 20.52 8.49
N HIS A 235 -4.34 19.37 8.49
CA HIS A 235 -5.47 19.15 7.59
C HIS A 235 -6.63 20.12 7.86
N PHE A 236 -6.90 20.45 9.14
CA PHE A 236 -7.90 21.47 9.48
C PHE A 236 -7.48 22.87 9.01
N ALA A 237 -6.23 23.27 9.25
CA ALA A 237 -5.69 24.53 8.74
C ALA A 237 -5.79 24.62 7.22
N ASN A 238 -5.46 23.55 6.50
CA ASN A 238 -5.58 23.48 5.04
C ASN A 238 -7.01 23.72 4.51
N ILE A 239 -8.04 23.41 5.31
CA ILE A 239 -9.45 23.68 4.97
C ILE A 239 -9.84 25.11 5.41
N VAL A 240 -9.53 25.48 6.65
CA VAL A 240 -9.96 26.75 7.27
C VAL A 240 -9.24 27.95 6.65
N ASP A 241 -7.94 27.84 6.41
CA ASP A 241 -7.08 28.91 5.93
C ASP A 241 -7.02 28.97 4.39
N MET A 242 -7.83 28.16 3.71
CA MET A 242 -7.91 28.16 2.25
C MET A 242 -8.19 29.58 1.72
N PRO A 243 -7.49 30.03 0.66
CA PRO A 243 -7.81 31.31 0.03
C PRO A 243 -9.18 31.27 -0.64
N VAL A 244 -9.69 32.44 -1.02
CA VAL A 244 -10.90 32.53 -1.84
C VAL A 244 -10.68 31.78 -3.15
N ILE A 245 -11.56 30.80 -3.41
CA ILE A 245 -11.55 29.94 -4.57
C ILE A 245 -11.95 30.78 -5.79
N LYS A 246 -11.12 30.75 -6.83
CA LYS A 246 -11.43 31.36 -8.12
C LYS A 246 -12.09 30.34 -9.02
N ILE A 247 -12.91 30.78 -9.97
CA ILE A 247 -13.65 29.88 -10.88
C ILE A 247 -12.70 28.94 -11.63
N ASN A 248 -11.57 29.46 -12.10
CA ASN A 248 -10.54 28.68 -12.80
C ASN A 248 -9.73 27.73 -11.89
N THR A 249 -9.77 27.90 -10.57
CA THR A 249 -9.07 27.05 -9.59
C THR A 249 -10.02 26.17 -8.79
N ILE A 250 -11.31 26.10 -9.15
CA ILE A 250 -12.32 25.32 -8.42
C ILE A 250 -11.90 23.85 -8.31
N ARG A 251 -11.46 23.24 -9.41
CA ARG A 251 -11.09 21.81 -9.45
C ARG A 251 -9.94 21.50 -8.48
N GLU A 252 -8.87 22.28 -8.58
CA GLU A 252 -7.71 22.16 -7.69
C GLU A 252 -8.09 22.36 -6.21
N SER A 253 -9.01 23.28 -5.93
CA SER A 253 -9.46 23.57 -4.57
C SER A 253 -10.30 22.42 -4.01
N VAL A 254 -11.23 21.88 -4.81
CA VAL A 254 -12.01 20.68 -4.47
C VAL A 254 -11.08 19.50 -4.18
N ASP A 255 -10.05 19.29 -5.01
CA ASP A 255 -9.08 18.21 -4.81
C ASP A 255 -8.26 18.38 -3.53
N LYS A 256 -7.88 19.61 -3.17
CA LYS A 256 -7.23 19.94 -1.89
C LYS A 256 -8.13 19.60 -0.70
N VAL A 257 -9.41 19.98 -0.72
CA VAL A 257 -10.35 19.64 0.35
C VAL A 257 -10.54 18.12 0.44
N LYS A 258 -10.73 17.42 -0.68
CA LYS A 258 -10.84 15.95 -0.71
C LYS A 258 -9.59 15.28 -0.13
N ARG A 259 -8.40 15.81 -0.43
CA ARG A 259 -7.13 15.30 0.14
C ARG A 259 -7.08 15.50 1.64
N ALA A 260 -7.43 16.69 2.14
CA ALA A 260 -7.50 16.96 3.58
C ALA A 260 -8.52 16.05 4.28
N MET A 261 -9.70 15.83 3.70
CA MET A 261 -10.70 14.90 4.24
C MET A 261 -10.19 13.46 4.31
N ARG A 262 -9.49 12.97 3.27
CA ARG A 262 -8.85 11.64 3.32
C ARG A 262 -7.82 11.57 4.44
N GLY A 263 -6.98 12.59 4.59
CA GLY A 263 -5.98 12.66 5.66
C GLY A 263 -6.62 12.64 7.06
N ILE A 264 -7.71 13.38 7.26
CA ILE A 264 -8.49 13.36 8.51
C ILE A 264 -9.09 11.98 8.79
N LYS A 265 -9.58 11.28 7.76
CA LYS A 265 -10.08 9.90 7.88
C LYS A 265 -8.99 8.91 8.26
N VAL A 266 -7.82 9.00 7.62
CA VAL A 266 -6.65 8.16 7.94
C VAL A 266 -6.16 8.43 9.36
N ALA A 267 -6.20 9.68 9.79
CA ALA A 267 -6.01 10.08 11.18
C ALA A 267 -7.21 9.72 12.08
N GLY A 268 -8.11 8.84 11.65
CA GLY A 268 -9.14 8.15 12.42
C GLY A 268 -10.28 9.01 12.96
N ILE A 269 -10.57 10.16 12.36
CA ILE A 269 -11.81 10.90 12.62
C ILE A 269 -12.83 10.53 11.56
N ASP A 270 -14.07 10.27 11.99
CA ASP A 270 -15.17 9.96 11.09
C ASP A 270 -15.57 11.18 10.24
N THR A 271 -15.39 11.06 8.92
CA THR A 271 -15.61 12.15 7.96
C THR A 271 -17.06 12.46 7.59
N PRO A 272 -18.03 11.51 7.58
CA PRO A 272 -19.43 11.77 7.22
C PRO A 272 -20.08 12.83 8.13
N MET A 273 -19.85 12.76 9.45
CA MET A 273 -20.42 13.73 10.39
C MET A 273 -19.88 15.15 10.22
N MET A 274 -18.65 15.29 9.70
CA MET A 274 -18.03 16.59 9.43
C MET A 274 -18.31 17.11 8.02
N SER A 275 -18.80 16.27 7.10
CA SER A 275 -19.01 16.64 5.71
C SER A 275 -19.89 17.90 5.55
N PRO A 276 -21.00 18.07 6.29
CA PRO A 276 -21.79 19.32 6.25
C PRO A 276 -21.02 20.56 6.76
N LEU A 277 -20.22 20.41 7.82
CA LEU A 277 -19.39 21.50 8.35
C LEU A 277 -18.32 21.92 7.32
N ILE A 278 -17.69 20.94 6.66
CA ILE A 278 -16.69 21.20 5.63
C ILE A 278 -17.35 21.89 4.43
N ALA A 279 -18.55 21.45 4.01
CA ALA A 279 -19.32 22.13 2.98
C ALA A 279 -19.59 23.59 3.35
N PHE A 280 -20.02 23.87 4.58
CA PHE A 280 -20.23 25.23 5.07
C PHE A 280 -18.94 26.08 5.01
N LEU A 281 -17.81 25.53 5.45
CA LEU A 281 -16.52 26.22 5.38
C LEU A 281 -16.10 26.54 3.95
N VAL A 282 -16.27 25.58 3.02
CA VAL A 282 -15.95 25.76 1.60
C VAL A 282 -16.91 26.75 0.92
N ALA A 283 -18.19 26.75 1.27
CA ALA A 283 -19.16 27.73 0.78
C ALA A 283 -18.74 29.18 1.08
N ARG A 284 -18.05 29.41 2.20
CA ARG A 284 -17.50 30.73 2.55
C ARG A 284 -16.27 31.12 1.74
N LYS A 285 -15.63 30.16 1.05
CA LYS A 285 -14.43 30.38 0.24
C LYS A 285 -14.76 30.52 -1.24
N ILE A 286 -15.95 30.16 -1.71
CA ILE A 286 -16.34 30.32 -3.13
C ILE A 286 -16.88 31.73 -3.43
N PRO A 287 -16.80 32.20 -4.69
CA PRO A 287 -17.30 33.52 -5.07
C PRO A 287 -18.82 33.62 -4.89
N GLU A 288 -19.31 34.82 -4.55
CA GLU A 288 -20.73 35.07 -4.24
C GLU A 288 -21.69 34.56 -5.32
N LYS A 289 -21.38 34.79 -6.60
CA LYS A 289 -22.22 34.31 -7.72
C LYS A 289 -22.35 32.78 -7.71
N VAL A 290 -21.25 32.06 -7.50
CA VAL A 290 -21.24 30.59 -7.46
C VAL A 290 -21.93 30.07 -6.19
N ARG A 291 -21.80 30.80 -5.08
CA ARG A 291 -22.49 30.49 -3.82
C ARG A 291 -24.00 30.62 -3.97
N LEU A 292 -24.48 31.67 -4.63
CA LEU A 292 -25.91 31.87 -4.86
C LEU A 292 -26.49 30.79 -5.79
N ASP A 293 -25.75 30.41 -6.84
CA ASP A 293 -26.11 29.28 -7.70
C ASP A 293 -26.19 27.97 -6.89
N TRP A 294 -25.23 27.74 -5.99
CA TRP A 294 -25.21 26.57 -5.09
C TRP A 294 -26.41 26.54 -4.15
N ASP A 295 -26.67 27.66 -3.46
CA ASP A 295 -27.78 27.80 -2.51
C ASP A 295 -29.12 27.60 -3.22
N THR A 296 -29.25 28.03 -4.48
CA THR A 296 -30.47 27.86 -5.31
C THR A 296 -30.61 26.44 -5.86
N SER A 297 -29.50 25.73 -6.08
CA SER A 297 -29.50 24.36 -6.59
C SER A 297 -29.93 23.30 -5.55
N ASN A 298 -29.87 23.63 -4.26
CA ASN A 298 -30.39 22.76 -3.20
C ASN A 298 -31.86 23.05 -2.93
N HIS A 299 -32.72 22.09 -3.24
CA HIS A 299 -34.16 22.16 -2.99
C HIS A 299 -34.58 21.44 -1.70
N ASP A 300 -33.67 20.70 -1.07
CA ASP A 300 -33.89 20.06 0.22
C ASP A 300 -33.38 20.96 1.34
N PHE A 301 -34.30 21.45 2.17
CA PHE A 301 -34.02 22.29 3.34
C PHE A 301 -34.06 21.51 4.66
N SER A 302 -34.29 20.19 4.62
CA SER A 302 -34.39 19.35 5.82
C SER A 302 -33.03 19.00 6.42
N THR A 303 -31.97 19.02 5.60
CA THR A 303 -30.61 18.70 6.00
C THR A 303 -29.61 19.67 5.37
N TYR A 304 -28.46 19.88 6.03
CA TYR A 304 -27.39 20.69 5.43
C TYR A 304 -26.63 19.85 4.41
N PRO A 305 -26.36 20.38 3.19
CA PRO A 305 -25.68 19.63 2.14
C PRO A 305 -24.31 19.09 2.54
N THR A 306 -23.96 17.91 2.03
CA THR A 306 -22.63 17.32 2.22
C THR A 306 -21.60 17.96 1.29
N PHE A 307 -20.32 17.84 1.67
CA PHE A 307 -19.22 18.26 0.82
C PHE A 307 -19.17 17.45 -0.48
N GLU A 308 -19.57 16.18 -0.49
CA GLU A 308 -19.64 15.36 -1.70
C GLU A 308 -20.62 15.94 -2.74
N SER A 309 -21.78 16.41 -2.28
CA SER A 309 -22.76 17.10 -3.14
C SER A 309 -22.18 18.41 -3.66
N MET A 310 -21.58 19.21 -2.78
CA MET A 310 -20.94 20.48 -3.15
C MET A 310 -19.79 20.28 -4.14
N ALA A 311 -18.95 19.27 -3.94
CA ALA A 311 -17.85 18.95 -4.83
C ALA A 311 -18.36 18.60 -6.24
N THR A 312 -19.46 17.86 -6.33
CA THR A 312 -20.09 17.51 -7.60
C THR A 312 -20.60 18.76 -8.32
N PHE A 313 -21.31 19.64 -7.60
CA PHE A 313 -21.76 20.92 -8.13
C PHE A 313 -20.60 21.80 -8.62
N LEU A 314 -19.57 21.97 -7.81
CA LEU A 314 -18.41 22.80 -8.12
C LEU A 314 -17.64 22.28 -9.34
N ILE A 315 -17.45 20.96 -9.44
CA ILE A 315 -16.84 20.33 -10.62
C ILE A 315 -17.68 20.59 -11.87
N ASN A 316 -19.00 20.41 -11.81
CA ASN A 316 -19.89 20.70 -12.93
C ASN A 316 -19.84 22.17 -13.35
N ARG A 317 -19.75 23.09 -12.38
CA ARG A 317 -19.59 24.53 -12.65
C ARG A 317 -18.26 24.83 -13.33
N SER A 318 -17.19 24.13 -12.99
CA SER A 318 -15.88 24.28 -13.65
C SER A 318 -15.94 23.89 -15.12
N PHE A 319 -16.61 22.78 -15.46
CA PHE A 319 -16.82 22.37 -16.86
C PHE A 319 -17.69 23.36 -17.64
N ALA A 320 -18.77 23.87 -17.04
CA ALA A 320 -19.62 24.87 -17.69
C ALA A 320 -18.87 26.18 -17.99
N PHE A 321 -17.95 26.58 -17.11
CA PHE A 321 -17.08 27.73 -17.35
C PHE A 321 -16.07 27.47 -18.47
N GLU A 322 -15.43 26.29 -18.49
CA GLU A 322 -14.49 25.88 -19.54
C GLU A 322 -15.18 25.93 -20.92
N SER A 323 -16.36 25.32 -21.07
CA SER A 323 -17.15 25.33 -22.31
C SER A 323 -17.66 26.71 -22.73
N GLY A 324 -17.92 27.60 -21.77
CA GLY A 324 -18.32 28.99 -22.04
C GLY A 324 -17.15 29.90 -22.40
N SER A 325 -15.92 29.54 -22.04
CA SER A 325 -14.69 30.32 -22.30
C SER A 325 -14.07 30.04 -23.68
N THR A 326 -14.45 28.94 -24.35
CA THR A 326 -13.93 28.52 -25.66
C THR A 326 -14.72 29.09 -26.86
N GLY A 327 -15.39 30.24 -26.71
CA GLY A 327 -16.02 30.97 -27.82
C GLY A 327 -14.98 31.59 -28.79
N PRO A 328 -15.30 31.75 -30.09
CA PRO A 328 -14.32 31.83 -31.17
C PRO A 328 -13.44 33.08 -31.13
N ILE A 329 -12.15 32.89 -31.43
CA ILE A 329 -11.21 33.94 -31.81
C ILE A 329 -11.82 34.70 -33.00
N GLN A 330 -12.36 35.89 -32.76
CA GLN A 330 -12.65 36.84 -33.82
C GLN A 330 -11.31 37.29 -34.41
N ASN A 331 -10.92 36.68 -35.52
CA ASN A 331 -9.97 37.28 -36.46
C ASN A 331 -10.56 38.63 -36.90
N GLN A 332 -9.98 39.71 -36.40
CA GLN A 332 -10.23 41.04 -36.95
C GLN A 332 -9.65 41.11 -38.36
N VAL A 333 -10.55 41.46 -39.27
CA VAL A 333 -10.30 41.76 -40.68
C VAL A 333 -9.39 42.98 -40.79
N SER A 334 -8.43 42.93 -41.72
CA SER A 334 -7.91 44.10 -42.43
C SER A 334 -8.19 43.93 -43.91
#